data_AF-E7NB03-F1
#
_entry.id   AF-E7NB03-F1
#
_cell.length_a   1.000
_cell.length_b   1.000
_cell.length_c   1.000
_cell.angle_alpha   90.00
_cell.angle_beta   90.00
_cell.angle_gamma   90.00
#
_symmetry.space_group_name_H-M   'P 1'
#
loop_
_entity.id
_entity.type
_entity.pdbx_description
1 polymer ?
#
loop_
_entity_poly.entity_id
_entity_poly.type
_entity_poly.pdbx_seq_one_letter_code
_entity_poly.pdbx_strand_id
1 'polypeptide(L)'
;MKSKFGDGPHTQKEQIQELLNALGIARVVNVDDDHAEGASQSKEDVLGAIRAQSIDMVLVARRILSNGEHGQAEELSQDEMLDMVSTSWDSLTDRQRNELTQAAFRAQASGGDPVGEQPQNVAGNNAALLALPELFEGIVDFRRMSLAEWRVAGEALLDDQVPTLLLFDRSFEREGGSAKGGDDLVRGVLARDDRDHVHVGLLTHTAADEGHEKDIAAEISEGLDTIRPVIVIAKHRLQDQQFPHALRLVLFATEIEAFRSHAVESLKQANSKAIEALESVDRYLLLAAFEAAREEGLYETDYAMRIAATFARKSLAASLRKVDFVENVLNKLRNAGAVKLYLDGIPRPAQYDQVQWDEQFEDGSSLASLASPLDIGDIFKFHDLFGEEGSQVKARYFILLTQACDLSVRANGRRSNDLTRVVLTELKPAARDDEGAYRPLKSNQANLGPLMGFESGPWRVQFASQIWVPVLALDACVTSGNGHAVISSTDVANKALPGSWIRRHKKMQAEVRKLVNEFRGMDSVLGAIEGEEANVRQARRHVTAALLGTAAQSKGLTAKIDAKKVKIEFGVERFARVSDTTARGLLSLLLQHQSRPAFDGKPLYDSENVS
;
A
#
# COMPACT_ATOMS: atom_id res chain seq x y z
N MET A 1 -10.11 -31.01 -12.66
CA MET A 1 -11.49 -30.77 -12.20
C MET A 1 -11.72 -29.26 -12.34
N LYS A 2 -12.47 -28.83 -13.37
CA LYS A 2 -12.68 -27.41 -13.69
C LYS A 2 -13.62 -26.80 -12.64
N SER A 3 -13.14 -25.91 -11.78
CA SER A 3 -14.03 -25.10 -10.94
C SER A 3 -14.64 -24.00 -11.81
N LYS A 4 -15.96 -23.87 -11.74
CA LYS A 4 -16.71 -22.78 -12.36
C LYS A 4 -16.24 -21.48 -11.72
N PHE A 5 -15.68 -20.58 -12.52
CA PHE A 5 -15.53 -19.17 -12.18
C PHE A 5 -16.88 -18.51 -12.43
N GLY A 6 -17.59 -18.21 -11.36
CA GLY A 6 -18.83 -17.49 -11.38
C GLY A 6 -19.25 -17.26 -9.95
N ASP A 7 -18.75 -16.20 -9.34
CA ASP A 7 -19.37 -15.59 -8.16
C ASP A 7 -19.46 -14.09 -8.44
N GLY A 8 -20.68 -13.57 -8.33
CA GLY A 8 -20.92 -12.13 -8.25
C GLY A 8 -20.40 -11.58 -6.92
N PRO A 9 -20.55 -10.27 -6.65
CA PRO A 9 -20.16 -9.70 -5.37
C PRO A 9 -20.91 -10.41 -4.24
N HIS A 10 -20.17 -11.06 -3.33
CA HIS A 10 -20.73 -11.69 -2.14
C HIS A 10 -21.41 -10.66 -1.26
N THR A 11 -22.55 -11.01 -0.67
CA THR A 11 -23.22 -10.13 0.29
C THR A 11 -22.41 -10.04 1.60
N GLN A 12 -22.48 -8.91 2.31
CA GLN A 12 -21.79 -8.71 3.59
C GLN A 12 -22.10 -9.84 4.59
N LYS A 13 -23.34 -10.33 4.58
CA LYS A 13 -23.82 -11.44 5.41
C LYS A 13 -23.15 -12.78 5.06
N GLU A 14 -22.95 -13.09 3.79
CA GLU A 14 -22.21 -14.28 3.34
C GLU A 14 -20.75 -14.23 3.80
N GLN A 15 -20.08 -13.08 3.67
CA GLN A 15 -18.70 -12.92 4.11
C GLN A 15 -18.55 -13.13 5.62
N ILE A 16 -19.49 -12.63 6.43
CA ILE A 16 -19.51 -12.87 7.87
C ILE A 16 -19.72 -14.35 8.19
N GLN A 17 -20.65 -15.01 7.51
CA GLN A 17 -20.88 -16.44 7.70
C GLN A 17 -19.61 -17.27 7.40
N GLU A 18 -18.89 -16.95 6.32
CA GLU A 18 -17.61 -17.60 6.01
C GLU A 18 -16.55 -17.37 7.10
N LEU A 19 -16.44 -16.14 7.62
CA LEU A 19 -15.51 -15.81 8.70
C LEU A 19 -15.82 -16.56 10.00
N LEU A 20 -17.10 -16.62 10.41
CA LEU A 20 -17.52 -17.35 11.60
C LEU A 20 -17.26 -18.85 11.46
N ASN A 21 -17.58 -19.42 10.30
CA ASN A 21 -17.31 -20.83 9.99
C ASN A 21 -15.80 -21.15 9.99
N ALA A 22 -14.96 -20.23 9.52
CA ALA A 22 -13.51 -20.43 9.45
C ALA A 22 -12.85 -20.64 10.83
N LEU A 23 -13.43 -20.09 11.89
CA LEU A 23 -13.00 -20.30 13.28
C LEU A 23 -13.95 -21.20 14.09
N GLY A 24 -15.02 -21.70 13.48
CA GLY A 24 -16.02 -22.51 14.16
C GLY A 24 -16.77 -21.75 15.26
N ILE A 25 -16.95 -20.44 15.11
CA ILE A 25 -17.72 -19.62 16.05
C ILE A 25 -19.16 -20.11 16.04
N ALA A 26 -19.60 -20.66 17.16
CA ALA A 26 -20.93 -21.22 17.31
C ALA A 26 -21.90 -20.26 18.00
N ARG A 27 -21.37 -19.23 18.69
CA ARG A 27 -22.15 -18.27 19.45
C ARG A 27 -21.59 -16.85 19.30
N VAL A 28 -22.49 -15.88 19.17
CA VAL A 28 -22.17 -14.45 19.20
C VAL A 28 -22.99 -13.80 20.30
N VAL A 29 -22.35 -13.09 21.23
CA VAL A 29 -23.03 -12.34 22.28
C VAL A 29 -22.73 -10.85 22.10
N ASN A 30 -23.76 -10.05 21.95
CA ASN A 30 -23.66 -8.61 21.97
C ASN A 30 -24.18 -8.07 23.31
N VAL A 31 -23.36 -7.25 23.97
CA VAL A 31 -23.69 -6.62 25.26
C VAL A 31 -23.70 -5.10 25.06
N ASP A 32 -24.87 -4.49 25.20
CA ASP A 32 -25.11 -3.08 24.87
C ASP A 32 -26.19 -2.53 25.83
N ASP A 33 -26.07 -1.27 26.24
CA ASP A 33 -27.03 -0.64 27.16
C ASP A 33 -28.40 -0.37 26.51
N ASP A 34 -28.49 -0.49 25.19
CA ASP A 34 -29.75 -0.45 24.48
C ASP A 34 -30.63 -1.69 24.75
N HIS A 35 -30.06 -2.79 25.27
CA HIS A 35 -30.82 -4.01 25.56
C HIS A 35 -31.48 -4.02 26.95
N ALA A 36 -31.33 -2.96 27.73
CA ALA A 36 -31.85 -2.89 29.10
C ALA A 36 -33.39 -3.04 29.16
N GLU A 37 -33.86 -3.99 29.96
CA GLU A 37 -35.28 -4.15 30.28
C GLU A 37 -35.69 -3.17 31.40
N GLY A 38 -36.84 -2.49 31.24
CA GLY A 38 -37.36 -1.54 32.23
C GLY A 38 -37.08 -0.05 31.99
N ALA A 39 -36.51 0.31 30.82
CA ALA A 39 -36.45 1.71 30.38
C ALA A 39 -37.87 2.28 30.15
N SER A 40 -38.04 3.61 30.28
CA SER A 40 -39.34 4.26 30.04
C SER A 40 -39.80 4.03 28.60
N GLN A 41 -40.80 3.15 28.41
CA GLN A 41 -41.45 2.90 27.13
C GLN A 41 -42.42 4.06 26.82
N SER A 42 -42.33 4.63 25.62
CA SER A 42 -43.20 5.71 25.21
C SER A 42 -43.61 5.56 23.75
N LYS A 43 -44.86 5.13 23.56
CA LYS A 43 -45.51 5.08 22.25
C LYS A 43 -45.58 6.46 21.61
N GLU A 44 -45.87 7.49 22.42
CA GLU A 44 -46.03 8.86 21.96
C GLU A 44 -44.72 9.46 21.44
N ASP A 45 -43.59 9.16 22.09
CA ASP A 45 -42.28 9.63 21.63
C ASP A 45 -41.85 8.97 20.33
N VAL A 46 -42.13 7.67 20.16
CA VAL A 46 -41.89 6.96 18.90
C VAL A 46 -42.74 7.53 17.77
N LEU A 47 -44.04 7.71 17.99
CA LEU A 47 -44.94 8.34 17.01
C LEU A 47 -44.53 9.78 16.70
N GLY A 48 -44.09 10.53 17.71
CA GLY A 48 -43.56 11.89 17.57
C GLY A 48 -42.30 11.93 16.72
N ALA A 49 -41.36 11.00 16.95
CA ALA A 49 -40.13 10.89 16.18
C ALA A 49 -40.40 10.51 14.71
N ILE A 50 -41.37 9.63 14.45
CA ILE A 50 -41.82 9.29 13.07
C ILE A 50 -42.41 10.50 12.38
N ARG A 51 -43.29 11.27 13.06
CA ARG A 51 -43.86 12.51 12.51
C ARG A 51 -42.80 13.55 12.17
N ALA A 52 -41.77 13.66 13.01
CA ALA A 52 -40.64 14.55 12.81
C ALA A 52 -39.62 14.03 11.77
N GLN A 53 -39.82 12.83 11.19
CA GLN A 53 -38.86 12.17 10.29
C GLN A 53 -37.45 12.02 10.90
N SER A 54 -37.41 11.96 12.23
CA SER A 54 -36.18 11.94 13.02
C SER A 54 -35.78 10.52 13.44
N ILE A 55 -36.64 9.52 13.22
CA ILE A 55 -36.31 8.10 13.42
C ILE A 55 -36.32 7.38 12.08
N ASP A 56 -35.40 6.43 11.93
CA ASP A 56 -35.29 5.60 10.73
C ASP A 56 -36.56 4.73 10.57
N MET A 57 -37.32 4.96 9.50
CA MET A 57 -38.56 4.25 9.23
C MET A 57 -38.31 2.75 8.96
N VAL A 58 -37.15 2.40 8.41
CA VAL A 58 -36.77 0.99 8.19
C VAL A 58 -36.52 0.29 9.52
N LEU A 59 -35.87 0.98 10.49
CA LEU A 59 -35.72 0.47 11.85
C LEU A 59 -37.08 0.18 12.49
N VAL A 60 -38.02 1.11 12.38
CA VAL A 60 -39.35 0.95 12.98
C VAL A 60 -40.12 -0.18 12.27
N ALA A 61 -40.11 -0.22 10.94
CA ALA A 61 -40.83 -1.22 10.15
C ALA A 61 -40.34 -2.63 10.47
N ARG A 62 -39.02 -2.85 10.44
CA ARG A 62 -38.41 -4.16 10.72
C ARG A 62 -38.58 -4.65 12.15
N ARG A 63 -38.94 -3.77 13.09
CA ARG A 63 -39.27 -4.17 14.47
C ARG A 63 -40.71 -4.58 14.65
N ILE A 64 -41.60 -4.20 13.73
CA ILE A 64 -43.02 -4.52 13.77
C ILE A 64 -43.34 -5.68 12.81
N LEU A 65 -42.70 -5.73 11.65
CA LEU A 65 -42.91 -6.74 10.62
C LEU A 65 -42.29 -8.09 10.98
N SER A 66 -42.90 -9.15 10.46
CA SER A 66 -42.41 -10.51 10.56
C SER A 66 -41.16 -10.70 9.69
N ASN A 67 -40.26 -11.64 10.04
CA ASN A 67 -39.00 -11.84 9.31
C ASN A 67 -39.12 -12.11 7.79
N GLY A 68 -40.27 -12.55 7.29
CA GLY A 68 -40.54 -12.74 5.86
C GLY A 68 -41.02 -11.50 5.10
N GLU A 69 -41.30 -10.40 5.80
CA GLU A 69 -41.92 -9.17 5.25
C GLU A 69 -40.95 -7.97 5.23
N HIS A 70 -39.72 -8.14 5.71
CA HIS A 70 -38.71 -7.07 5.81
C HIS A 70 -38.38 -6.39 4.47
N GLY A 71 -38.60 -7.05 3.33
CA GLY A 71 -38.44 -6.45 2.00
C GLY A 71 -39.45 -5.34 1.69
N GLN A 72 -40.57 -5.28 2.40
CA GLN A 72 -41.58 -4.23 2.27
C GLN A 72 -41.28 -3.01 3.16
N ALA A 73 -40.30 -3.12 4.07
CA ALA A 73 -39.97 -2.06 5.03
C ALA A 73 -39.52 -0.75 4.36
N GLU A 74 -38.91 -0.83 3.17
CA GLU A 74 -38.46 0.34 2.40
C GLU A 74 -39.58 1.00 1.57
N GLU A 75 -40.73 0.32 1.43
CA GLU A 75 -41.85 0.76 0.60
C GLU A 75 -42.98 1.42 1.41
N LEU A 76 -42.93 1.33 2.74
CA LEU A 76 -43.96 1.87 3.62
C LEU A 76 -43.89 3.40 3.72
N SER A 77 -45.05 4.04 3.53
CA SER A 77 -45.22 5.48 3.74
C SER A 77 -45.24 5.84 5.23
N GLN A 78 -44.98 7.11 5.53
CA GLN A 78 -44.99 7.63 6.90
C GLN A 78 -46.35 7.42 7.60
N ASP A 79 -47.46 7.56 6.89
CA ASP A 79 -48.81 7.38 7.44
C ASP A 79 -49.11 5.89 7.73
N GLU A 80 -48.67 4.99 6.85
CA GLU A 80 -48.77 3.54 7.06
C GLU A 80 -47.94 3.10 8.28
N MET A 81 -46.74 3.68 8.44
CA MET A 81 -45.88 3.42 9.60
C MET A 81 -46.50 3.90 10.91
N LEU A 82 -47.12 5.09 10.92
CA LEU A 82 -47.82 5.61 12.08
C LEU A 82 -49.00 4.70 12.47
N ASP A 83 -49.77 4.22 11.50
CA ASP A 83 -50.89 3.31 11.74
C ASP A 83 -50.43 1.93 12.23
N MET A 84 -49.36 1.40 11.65
CA MET A 84 -48.75 0.14 12.07
C MET A 84 -48.23 0.18 13.50
N VAL A 85 -47.49 1.22 13.88
CA VAL A 85 -47.02 1.41 15.27
C VAL A 85 -48.22 1.58 16.18
N SER A 86 -49.22 2.37 15.78
CA SER A 86 -50.41 2.61 16.59
C SER A 86 -51.18 1.31 16.89
N THR A 87 -51.30 0.44 15.89
CA THR A 87 -52.08 -0.80 15.97
C THR A 87 -51.31 -1.94 16.64
N SER A 88 -50.00 -2.01 16.43
CA SER A 88 -49.19 -3.17 16.84
C SER A 88 -48.40 -2.94 18.13
N TRP A 89 -48.36 -1.72 18.69
CA TRP A 89 -47.52 -1.39 19.86
C TRP A 89 -47.70 -2.34 21.04
N ASP A 90 -48.95 -2.71 21.35
CA ASP A 90 -49.25 -3.54 22.52
C ASP A 90 -48.92 -5.02 22.31
N SER A 91 -48.76 -5.46 21.05
CA SER A 91 -48.33 -6.82 20.71
C SER A 91 -46.81 -6.94 20.55
N LEU A 92 -46.06 -5.83 20.60
CA LEU A 92 -44.60 -5.85 20.62
C LEU A 92 -44.08 -6.37 21.96
N THR A 93 -42.94 -7.06 21.92
CA THR A 93 -42.20 -7.44 23.13
C THR A 93 -41.70 -6.20 23.86
N ASP A 94 -41.52 -6.29 25.18
CA ASP A 94 -40.96 -5.19 25.99
C ASP A 94 -39.62 -4.69 25.45
N ARG A 95 -38.81 -5.61 24.96
CA ARG A 95 -37.55 -5.33 24.27
C ARG A 95 -37.73 -4.47 23.02
N GLN A 96 -38.63 -4.88 22.10
CA GLN A 96 -38.89 -4.12 20.87
C GLN A 96 -39.38 -2.70 21.19
N ARG A 97 -40.24 -2.56 22.21
CA ARG A 97 -40.73 -1.25 22.67
C ARG A 97 -39.59 -0.38 23.21
N ASN A 98 -38.69 -0.94 24.02
CA ASN A 98 -37.54 -0.23 24.57
C ASN A 98 -36.58 0.24 23.48
N GLU A 99 -36.19 -0.65 22.55
CA GLU A 99 -35.28 -0.33 21.45
C GLU A 99 -35.84 0.82 20.58
N LEU A 100 -37.14 0.79 20.25
CA LEU A 100 -37.80 1.85 19.48
C LEU A 100 -37.87 3.17 20.25
N THR A 101 -38.24 3.13 21.53
CA THR A 101 -38.30 4.35 22.36
C THR A 101 -36.90 4.96 22.54
N GLN A 102 -35.85 4.17 22.68
CA GLN A 102 -34.48 4.67 22.78
C GLN A 102 -33.99 5.30 21.46
N ALA A 103 -34.31 4.70 20.32
CA ALA A 103 -34.01 5.29 19.02
C ALA A 103 -34.71 6.65 18.86
N ALA A 104 -35.97 6.76 19.31
CA ALA A 104 -36.72 8.02 19.32
C ALA A 104 -36.11 9.07 20.26
N PHE A 105 -35.70 8.70 21.48
CA PHE A 105 -35.04 9.62 22.40
C PHE A 105 -33.70 10.13 21.89
N ARG A 106 -32.91 9.29 21.22
CA ARG A 106 -31.65 9.74 20.59
C ARG A 106 -31.90 10.80 19.52
N ALA A 107 -32.89 10.57 18.67
CA ALA A 107 -33.28 11.51 17.62
C ALA A 107 -33.75 12.86 18.19
N GLN A 108 -34.53 12.83 19.26
CA GLN A 108 -34.96 14.04 19.97
C GLN A 108 -33.78 14.76 20.62
N ALA A 109 -32.86 14.03 21.27
CA ALA A 109 -31.69 14.59 21.93
C ALA A 109 -30.70 15.26 20.96
N SER A 110 -30.68 14.84 19.69
CA SER A 110 -29.91 15.50 18.63
C SER A 110 -30.59 16.72 18.01
N GLY A 111 -31.67 17.23 18.60
CA GLY A 111 -32.40 18.42 18.10
C GLY A 111 -33.61 18.10 17.23
N GLY A 112 -33.92 16.82 17.00
CA GLY A 112 -35.04 16.40 16.16
C GLY A 112 -34.77 16.48 14.66
N ASP A 113 -33.49 16.62 14.27
CA ASP A 113 -33.09 16.71 12.88
C ASP A 113 -33.49 15.42 12.09
N PRO A 114 -33.85 15.55 10.81
CA PRO A 114 -34.14 14.40 9.95
C PRO A 114 -32.97 13.41 9.94
N VAL A 115 -33.26 12.11 9.77
CA VAL A 115 -32.26 11.02 9.84
C VAL A 115 -30.98 11.31 9.04
N GLY A 116 -31.09 11.93 7.86
CA GLY A 116 -29.95 12.27 6.99
C GLY A 116 -29.06 13.43 7.48
N GLU A 117 -29.51 14.21 8.46
CA GLU A 117 -28.81 15.37 9.03
C GLU A 117 -28.31 15.10 10.46
N GLN A 118 -28.56 13.91 11.01
CA GLN A 118 -28.20 13.57 12.38
C GLN A 118 -26.69 13.41 12.59
N PRO A 119 -26.18 13.78 13.78
CA PRO A 119 -24.81 13.49 14.18
C PRO A 119 -24.44 11.99 14.06
N GLN A 120 -23.20 11.71 13.63
CA GLN A 120 -22.73 10.33 13.38
C GLN A 120 -22.85 9.39 14.60
N ASN A 121 -22.78 9.90 15.81
CA ASN A 121 -22.96 9.09 17.03
C ASN A 121 -24.41 8.60 17.20
N VAL A 122 -25.41 9.37 16.77
CA VAL A 122 -26.82 8.96 16.78
C VAL A 122 -27.09 7.96 15.67
N ALA A 123 -26.62 8.27 14.45
CA ALA A 123 -26.74 7.39 13.30
C ALA A 123 -26.07 6.02 13.56
N GLY A 124 -24.82 6.00 14.05
CA GLY A 124 -24.08 4.77 14.32
C GLY A 124 -24.67 3.89 15.42
N ASN A 125 -25.31 4.46 16.44
CA ASN A 125 -25.98 3.67 17.48
C ASN A 125 -27.31 3.07 16.98
N ASN A 126 -28.13 3.86 16.27
CA ASN A 126 -29.37 3.36 15.66
C ASN A 126 -29.09 2.29 14.58
N ALA A 127 -27.99 2.47 13.84
CA ALA A 127 -27.47 1.51 12.90
C ALA A 127 -27.12 0.15 13.53
N ALA A 128 -26.45 0.17 14.69
CA ALA A 128 -26.02 -1.06 15.36
C ALA A 128 -27.21 -1.95 15.77
N LEU A 129 -28.32 -1.33 16.19
CA LEU A 129 -29.56 -2.03 16.52
C LEU A 129 -30.20 -2.76 15.34
N LEU A 130 -30.04 -2.21 14.13
CA LEU A 130 -30.52 -2.84 12.89
C LEU A 130 -29.55 -3.90 12.37
N ALA A 131 -28.28 -3.52 12.24
CA ALA A 131 -27.29 -4.28 11.49
C ALA A 131 -26.89 -5.58 12.18
N LEU A 132 -26.70 -5.59 13.51
CA LEU A 132 -26.21 -6.80 14.19
C LEU A 132 -27.20 -7.99 14.10
N PRO A 133 -28.51 -7.82 14.34
CA PRO A 133 -29.48 -8.89 14.08
C PRO A 133 -29.48 -9.34 12.61
N GLU A 134 -29.45 -8.41 11.66
CA GLU A 134 -29.45 -8.74 10.22
C GLU A 134 -28.23 -9.58 9.83
N LEU A 135 -27.06 -9.24 10.36
CA LEU A 135 -25.79 -9.89 10.04
C LEU A 135 -25.60 -11.25 10.72
N PHE A 136 -26.20 -11.49 11.91
CA PHE A 136 -25.94 -12.71 12.70
C PHE A 136 -27.16 -13.63 12.85
N GLU A 137 -28.39 -13.12 12.87
CA GLU A 137 -29.58 -13.98 13.01
C GLU A 137 -29.75 -14.90 11.80
N GLY A 138 -30.05 -16.17 12.08
CA GLY A 138 -30.15 -17.25 11.10
C GLY A 138 -28.80 -17.84 10.65
N ILE A 139 -27.67 -17.31 11.12
CA ILE A 139 -26.33 -17.83 10.82
C ILE A 139 -25.72 -18.53 12.04
N VAL A 140 -25.86 -17.95 13.23
CA VAL A 140 -25.19 -18.37 14.46
C VAL A 140 -26.12 -18.20 15.66
N ASP A 141 -25.83 -18.85 16.81
CA ASP A 141 -26.54 -18.57 18.07
C ASP A 141 -26.22 -17.13 18.51
N PHE A 142 -27.08 -16.19 18.12
CA PHE A 142 -26.94 -14.77 18.41
C PHE A 142 -27.74 -14.41 19.66
N ARG A 143 -27.03 -13.94 20.69
CA ARG A 143 -27.60 -13.51 21.97
C ARG A 143 -27.32 -12.03 22.18
N ARG A 144 -28.33 -11.33 22.66
CA ARG A 144 -28.26 -9.90 22.96
C ARG A 144 -28.58 -9.70 24.43
N MET A 145 -27.68 -9.07 25.17
CA MET A 145 -27.75 -8.92 26.62
C MET A 145 -27.51 -7.46 27.04
N SER A 146 -28.17 -7.05 28.11
CA SER A 146 -27.86 -5.84 28.87
C SER A 146 -26.62 -6.05 29.75
N LEU A 147 -26.07 -4.96 30.30
CA LEU A 147 -24.98 -5.05 31.27
C LEU A 147 -25.41 -5.79 32.55
N ALA A 148 -26.64 -5.58 32.99
CA ALA A 148 -27.22 -6.30 34.13
C ALA A 148 -27.28 -7.81 33.89
N GLU A 149 -27.79 -8.25 32.73
CA GLU A 149 -27.85 -9.67 32.37
C GLU A 149 -26.44 -10.28 32.24
N TRP A 150 -25.50 -9.54 31.64
CA TRP A 150 -24.11 -9.97 31.52
C TRP A 150 -23.48 -10.24 32.88
N ARG A 151 -23.70 -9.37 33.87
CA ARG A 151 -23.19 -9.56 35.23
C ARG A 151 -23.78 -10.78 35.95
N VAL A 152 -25.02 -11.15 35.62
CA VAL A 152 -25.71 -12.28 36.25
C VAL A 152 -25.33 -13.61 35.60
N ALA A 153 -25.26 -13.66 34.27
CA ALA A 153 -25.16 -14.93 33.53
C ALA A 153 -23.99 -15.00 32.53
N GLY A 154 -23.35 -13.88 32.20
CA GLY A 154 -22.33 -13.78 31.14
C GLY A 154 -21.14 -14.71 31.35
N GLU A 155 -20.55 -14.73 32.55
CA GLU A 155 -19.40 -15.61 32.85
C GLU A 155 -19.75 -17.10 32.73
N ALA A 156 -20.93 -17.50 33.21
CA ALA A 156 -21.38 -18.89 33.14
C ALA A 156 -21.60 -19.36 31.69
N LEU A 157 -21.95 -18.44 30.79
CA LEU A 157 -22.07 -18.75 29.36
C LEU A 157 -20.73 -19.13 28.73
N LEU A 158 -19.61 -18.64 29.26
CA LEU A 158 -18.29 -18.89 28.70
C LEU A 158 -17.66 -20.19 29.20
N ASP A 159 -18.23 -20.83 30.23
CA ASP A 159 -17.67 -22.02 30.89
C ASP A 159 -17.84 -23.31 30.09
N ASP A 160 -18.77 -23.33 29.12
CA ASP A 160 -19.04 -24.46 28.25
C ASP A 160 -17.98 -24.69 27.15
N GLN A 161 -16.96 -23.82 27.08
CA GLN A 161 -15.86 -23.86 26.10
C GLN A 161 -16.33 -23.79 24.63
N VAL A 162 -17.55 -23.34 24.38
CA VAL A 162 -18.08 -23.17 23.02
C VAL A 162 -17.44 -21.91 22.39
N PRO A 163 -16.82 -22.00 21.20
CA PRO A 163 -16.22 -20.84 20.54
C PRO A 163 -17.19 -19.68 20.39
N THR A 164 -16.87 -18.57 21.04
CA THR A 164 -17.81 -17.44 21.23
C THR A 164 -17.17 -16.12 20.82
N LEU A 165 -17.89 -15.32 20.04
CA LEU A 165 -17.56 -13.93 19.79
C LEU A 165 -18.35 -13.03 20.74
N LEU A 166 -17.66 -12.20 21.51
CA LEU A 166 -18.21 -11.17 22.38
C LEU A 166 -18.03 -9.79 21.75
N LEU A 167 -19.11 -9.02 21.68
CA LEU A 167 -19.11 -7.63 21.24
C LEU A 167 -19.68 -6.77 22.35
N PHE A 168 -18.82 -6.02 23.06
CA PHE A 168 -19.23 -5.09 24.11
C PHE A 168 -19.40 -3.69 23.55
N ASP A 169 -20.44 -2.95 23.93
CA ASP A 169 -20.42 -1.50 23.76
C ASP A 169 -19.43 -0.85 24.75
N ARG A 170 -18.84 0.28 24.34
CA ARG A 170 -17.91 1.03 25.18
C ARG A 170 -18.61 1.75 26.34
N SER A 171 -19.79 2.32 26.08
CA SER A 171 -20.57 3.08 27.05
C SER A 171 -21.72 2.25 27.59
N PHE A 172 -21.94 2.32 28.91
CA PHE A 172 -23.12 1.74 29.56
C PHE A 172 -23.84 2.76 30.45
N GLU A 173 -23.71 4.06 30.15
CA GLU A 173 -24.24 5.14 30.99
C GLU A 173 -25.76 5.03 31.21
N ARG A 174 -26.50 4.42 30.28
CA ARG A 174 -27.97 4.30 30.37
C ARG A 174 -28.44 3.25 31.37
N GLU A 175 -27.59 2.28 31.70
CA GLU A 175 -27.81 1.32 32.78
C GLU A 175 -27.20 1.79 34.10
N GLY A 176 -26.81 3.07 34.21
CA GLY A 176 -26.10 3.61 35.38
C GLY A 176 -24.63 3.19 35.45
N GLY A 177 -24.05 2.71 34.34
CA GLY A 177 -22.63 2.43 34.19
C GLY A 177 -21.81 3.68 33.83
N SER A 178 -20.55 3.48 33.43
CA SER A 178 -19.67 4.56 32.98
C SER A 178 -19.56 4.59 31.45
N ALA A 179 -19.12 5.74 30.90
CA ALA A 179 -18.85 5.93 29.47
C ALA A 179 -17.76 5.00 28.89
N LYS A 180 -16.97 4.36 29.77
CA LYS A 180 -15.88 3.43 29.45
C LYS A 180 -16.08 2.07 30.12
N GLY A 181 -17.32 1.75 30.54
CA GLY A 181 -17.59 0.50 31.26
C GLY A 181 -17.25 -0.75 30.45
N GLY A 182 -17.31 -0.67 29.11
CA GLY A 182 -16.87 -1.75 28.22
C GLY A 182 -15.38 -2.02 28.25
N ASP A 183 -14.55 -1.00 28.52
CA ASP A 183 -13.08 -1.15 28.58
C ASP A 183 -12.71 -2.17 29.68
N ASP A 184 -13.38 -2.12 30.83
CA ASP A 184 -13.18 -3.04 31.96
C ASP A 184 -13.65 -4.47 31.65
N LEU A 185 -14.76 -4.62 30.90
CA LEU A 185 -15.26 -5.94 30.48
C LEU A 185 -14.30 -6.62 29.52
N VAL A 186 -13.78 -5.88 28.53
CA VAL A 186 -12.77 -6.39 27.60
C VAL A 186 -11.51 -6.81 28.35
N ARG A 187 -10.99 -5.96 29.26
CA ARG A 187 -9.84 -6.30 30.10
C ARG A 187 -10.09 -7.57 30.92
N GLY A 188 -11.28 -7.70 31.53
CA GLY A 188 -11.66 -8.85 32.34
C GLY A 188 -11.64 -10.17 31.57
N VAL A 189 -12.15 -10.18 30.34
CA VAL A 189 -12.12 -11.38 29.48
C VAL A 189 -10.69 -11.67 28.98
N LEU A 190 -9.96 -10.65 28.55
CA LEU A 190 -8.62 -10.81 27.97
C LEU A 190 -7.52 -11.16 28.98
N ALA A 191 -7.71 -10.84 30.27
CA ALA A 191 -6.80 -11.20 31.35
C ALA A 191 -6.85 -12.69 31.74
N ARG A 192 -7.80 -13.46 31.18
CA ARG A 192 -8.03 -14.86 31.54
C ARG A 192 -7.54 -15.84 30.48
N ASP A 193 -6.48 -16.57 30.77
CA ASP A 193 -5.89 -17.54 29.83
C ASP A 193 -6.76 -18.78 29.58
N ASP A 194 -7.78 -19.04 30.42
CA ASP A 194 -8.72 -20.16 30.25
C ASP A 194 -9.86 -19.88 29.25
N ARG A 195 -9.74 -18.77 28.49
CA ARG A 195 -10.77 -18.24 27.58
C ARG A 195 -10.27 -18.13 26.12
N ASP A 196 -9.38 -19.01 25.68
CA ASP A 196 -8.84 -19.00 24.30
C ASP A 196 -9.90 -19.23 23.21
N HIS A 197 -11.04 -19.83 23.57
CA HIS A 197 -12.22 -20.00 22.71
C HIS A 197 -13.07 -18.73 22.59
N VAL A 198 -12.74 -17.66 23.30
CA VAL A 198 -13.50 -16.41 23.34
C VAL A 198 -12.76 -15.31 22.57
N HIS A 199 -13.42 -14.78 21.55
CA HIS A 199 -12.97 -13.64 20.76
C HIS A 199 -13.71 -12.39 21.22
N VAL A 200 -13.00 -11.28 21.45
CA VAL A 200 -13.61 -10.07 22.03
C VAL A 200 -13.34 -8.86 21.16
N GLY A 201 -14.40 -8.14 20.82
CA GLY A 201 -14.34 -6.82 20.19
C GLY A 201 -15.10 -5.79 21.00
N LEU A 202 -14.64 -4.54 20.94
CA LEU A 202 -15.32 -3.39 21.52
C LEU A 202 -15.99 -2.58 20.41
N LEU A 203 -17.29 -2.35 20.52
CA LEU A 203 -18.05 -1.43 19.67
C LEU A 203 -18.04 -0.03 20.29
N THR A 204 -17.89 1.00 19.48
CA THR A 204 -17.99 2.38 19.97
C THR A 204 -18.49 3.34 18.91
N HIS A 205 -19.24 4.35 19.32
CA HIS A 205 -19.60 5.48 18.47
C HIS A 205 -18.60 6.64 18.55
N THR A 206 -17.59 6.55 19.44
CA THR A 206 -16.62 7.62 19.71
C THR A 206 -15.43 7.63 18.76
N ALA A 207 -15.21 6.55 18.02
CA ALA A 207 -14.15 6.46 17.02
C ALA A 207 -14.65 6.96 15.66
N ALA A 208 -14.01 8.03 15.16
CA ALA A 208 -14.35 8.63 13.87
C ALA A 208 -13.66 7.94 12.68
N ASP A 209 -12.51 7.29 12.92
CA ASP A 209 -11.70 6.60 11.90
C ASP A 209 -10.82 5.49 12.52
N GLU A 210 -10.05 4.81 11.66
CA GLU A 210 -9.06 3.77 12.04
C GLU A 210 -7.99 4.24 13.02
N GLY A 211 -7.62 5.52 12.98
CA GLY A 211 -6.63 6.09 13.89
C GLY A 211 -7.18 6.13 15.31
N HIS A 212 -8.39 6.67 15.46
CA HIS A 212 -9.07 6.73 16.75
C HIS A 212 -9.41 5.35 17.31
N GLU A 213 -9.78 4.37 16.47
CA GLU A 213 -9.95 2.97 16.90
C GLU A 213 -8.65 2.42 17.54
N LYS A 214 -7.49 2.70 16.93
CA LYS A 214 -6.18 2.28 17.45
C LYS A 214 -5.80 2.99 18.74
N ASP A 215 -6.09 4.29 18.85
CA ASP A 215 -5.79 5.06 20.06
C ASP A 215 -6.59 4.54 21.26
N ILE A 216 -7.88 4.23 21.06
CA ILE A 216 -8.72 3.61 22.09
C ILE A 216 -8.21 2.20 22.44
N ALA A 217 -7.88 1.39 21.43
CA ALA A 217 -7.32 0.06 21.67
C ALA A 217 -6.02 0.11 22.48
N ALA A 218 -5.15 1.10 22.21
CA ALA A 218 -3.91 1.32 22.95
C ALA A 218 -4.18 1.75 24.41
N GLU A 219 -5.13 2.64 24.64
CA GLU A 219 -5.57 3.06 25.99
C GLU A 219 -6.05 1.85 26.81
N ILE A 220 -6.84 0.96 26.22
CA ILE A 220 -7.37 -0.23 26.91
C ILE A 220 -6.27 -1.28 27.13
N SER A 221 -5.34 -1.39 26.19
CA SER A 221 -4.21 -2.33 26.29
C SER A 221 -3.16 -1.88 27.31
N GLU A 222 -3.14 -0.60 27.70
CA GLU A 222 -2.19 -0.08 28.67
C GLU A 222 -2.34 -0.78 30.03
N GLY A 223 -1.25 -1.46 30.45
CA GLY A 223 -1.18 -2.22 31.69
C GLY A 223 -1.80 -3.62 31.64
N LEU A 224 -2.26 -4.09 30.48
CA LEU A 224 -2.80 -5.44 30.29
C LEU A 224 -1.68 -6.39 29.85
N ASP A 225 -1.34 -7.37 30.70
CA ASP A 225 -0.36 -8.41 30.37
C ASP A 225 -1.08 -9.58 29.68
N THR A 226 -1.36 -9.42 28.39
CA THR A 226 -2.02 -10.45 27.58
C THR A 226 -1.42 -10.50 26.18
N ILE A 227 -1.40 -11.70 25.61
CA ILE A 227 -1.00 -11.91 24.20
C ILE A 227 -2.14 -11.58 23.21
N ARG A 228 -3.37 -11.39 23.71
CA ARG A 228 -4.56 -11.15 22.90
C ARG A 228 -4.80 -9.64 22.77
N PRO A 229 -4.66 -9.06 21.56
CA PRO A 229 -4.79 -7.62 21.40
C PRO A 229 -6.24 -7.17 21.58
N VAL A 230 -6.42 -5.96 22.10
CA VAL A 230 -7.73 -5.29 22.11
C VAL A 230 -8.05 -4.81 20.71
N ILE A 231 -9.25 -5.14 20.22
CA ILE A 231 -9.75 -4.66 18.93
C ILE A 231 -11.00 -3.82 19.15
N VAL A 232 -10.97 -2.60 18.63
CA VAL A 232 -12.06 -1.62 18.69
C VAL A 232 -12.63 -1.44 17.29
N ILE A 233 -13.96 -1.40 17.19
CA ILE A 233 -14.70 -1.25 15.95
C ILE A 233 -15.67 -0.08 16.13
N ALA A 234 -15.58 0.91 15.24
CA ALA A 234 -16.55 1.99 15.17
C ALA A 234 -17.92 1.45 14.73
N LYS A 235 -18.99 1.84 15.44
CA LYS A 235 -20.37 1.40 15.15
C LYS A 235 -20.83 1.84 13.74
N HIS A 236 -20.28 2.92 13.17
CA HIS A 236 -20.58 3.31 11.78
C HIS A 236 -20.24 2.20 10.77
N ARG A 237 -19.25 1.35 11.07
CA ARG A 237 -18.78 0.33 10.11
C ARG A 237 -19.82 -0.75 9.89
N LEU A 238 -20.75 -0.92 10.83
CA LEU A 238 -21.82 -1.92 10.77
C LEU A 238 -22.73 -1.72 9.56
N GLN A 239 -22.84 -0.50 9.03
CA GLN A 239 -23.60 -0.19 7.81
C GLN A 239 -22.75 -0.21 6.54
N ASP A 240 -21.43 -0.21 6.69
CA ASP A 240 -20.50 -0.21 5.58
C ASP A 240 -20.06 -1.64 5.23
N GLN A 241 -19.66 -1.85 3.98
CA GLN A 241 -19.01 -3.09 3.53
C GLN A 241 -17.67 -3.38 4.25
N GLN A 242 -17.25 -2.51 5.18
CA GLN A 242 -16.01 -2.62 5.95
C GLN A 242 -16.16 -3.43 7.24
N PHE A 243 -17.36 -3.67 7.78
CA PHE A 243 -17.50 -4.45 9.02
C PHE A 243 -16.90 -5.86 8.95
N PRO A 244 -17.03 -6.64 7.85
CA PRO A 244 -16.37 -7.94 7.74
C PRO A 244 -14.85 -7.86 7.92
N HIS A 245 -14.22 -6.74 7.55
CA HIS A 245 -12.78 -6.53 7.76
C HIS A 245 -12.45 -6.34 9.23
N ALA A 246 -13.22 -5.50 9.91
CA ALA A 246 -13.06 -5.24 11.33
C ALA A 246 -13.32 -6.53 12.15
N LEU A 247 -14.36 -7.28 11.78
CA LEU A 247 -14.67 -8.57 12.37
C LEU A 247 -13.53 -9.59 12.16
N ARG A 248 -12.96 -9.65 10.96
CA ARG A 248 -11.80 -10.52 10.69
C ARG A 248 -10.61 -10.18 11.60
N LEU A 249 -10.38 -8.90 11.88
CA LEU A 249 -9.33 -8.50 12.83
C LEU A 249 -9.62 -8.97 14.24
N VAL A 250 -10.87 -8.87 14.73
CA VAL A 250 -11.27 -9.41 16.05
C VAL A 250 -11.04 -10.92 16.12
N LEU A 251 -11.45 -11.63 15.07
CA LEU A 251 -11.43 -13.08 15.01
C LEU A 251 -10.00 -13.64 14.96
N PHE A 252 -9.08 -13.02 14.21
CA PHE A 252 -7.71 -13.50 14.01
C PHE A 252 -6.64 -12.66 14.71
N ALA A 253 -7.04 -11.87 15.71
CA ALA A 253 -6.18 -10.88 16.36
C ALA A 253 -4.93 -11.54 16.98
N THR A 254 -5.15 -12.63 17.73
CA THR A 254 -4.09 -13.41 18.38
C THR A 254 -3.11 -13.99 17.35
N GLU A 255 -3.61 -14.58 16.26
CA GLU A 255 -2.78 -15.16 15.22
C GLU A 255 -1.98 -14.11 14.45
N ILE A 256 -2.53 -12.91 14.22
CA ILE A 256 -1.83 -11.80 13.58
C ILE A 256 -0.67 -11.32 14.46
N GLU A 257 -0.89 -11.14 15.76
CA GLU A 257 0.17 -10.73 16.69
C GLU A 257 1.21 -11.84 16.92
N ALA A 258 0.79 -13.11 16.94
CA ALA A 258 1.70 -14.25 16.97
C ALA A 258 2.57 -14.31 15.70
N PHE A 259 1.98 -14.04 14.52
CA PHE A 259 2.72 -13.93 13.26
C PHE A 259 3.73 -12.79 13.31
N ARG A 260 3.31 -11.59 13.75
CA ARG A 260 4.19 -10.42 13.88
C ARG A 260 5.36 -10.72 14.82
N SER A 261 5.07 -11.28 16.00
CA SER A 261 6.07 -11.63 17.01
C SER A 261 7.06 -12.68 16.49
N HIS A 262 6.56 -13.74 15.85
CA HIS A 262 7.40 -14.78 15.24
C HIS A 262 8.27 -14.23 14.10
N ALA A 263 7.73 -13.31 13.28
CA ALA A 263 8.50 -12.67 12.22
C ALA A 263 9.63 -11.80 12.77
N VAL A 264 9.35 -10.98 13.78
CA VAL A 264 10.36 -10.14 14.46
C VAL A 264 11.44 -11.01 15.12
N GLU A 265 11.05 -12.05 15.84
CA GLU A 265 12.01 -12.95 16.50
C GLU A 265 12.84 -13.74 15.47
N SER A 266 12.22 -14.21 14.40
CA SER A 266 12.91 -14.87 13.29
C SER A 266 13.93 -13.93 12.61
N LEU A 267 13.62 -12.64 12.48
CA LEU A 267 14.54 -11.63 11.97
C LEU A 267 15.73 -11.39 12.92
N LYS A 268 15.47 -11.27 14.23
CA LYS A 268 16.53 -11.15 15.25
C LYS A 268 17.48 -12.34 15.22
N GLN A 269 16.94 -13.56 15.16
CA GLN A 269 17.73 -14.79 15.07
C GLN A 269 18.51 -14.87 13.76
N ALA A 270 17.90 -14.50 12.63
CA ALA A 270 18.56 -14.48 11.33
C ALA A 270 19.73 -13.50 11.27
N ASN A 271 19.56 -12.31 11.83
CA ASN A 271 20.63 -11.31 11.92
C ASN A 271 21.75 -11.75 12.86
N SER A 272 21.42 -12.37 14.00
CA SER A 272 22.43 -12.92 14.92
C SER A 272 23.31 -13.96 14.22
N LYS A 273 22.71 -14.88 13.45
CA LYS A 273 23.49 -15.85 12.66
C LYS A 273 24.28 -15.21 11.52
N ALA A 274 23.78 -14.13 10.93
CA ALA A 274 24.53 -13.39 9.90
C ALA A 274 25.77 -12.71 10.50
N ILE A 275 25.66 -12.20 11.74
CA ILE A 275 26.79 -11.64 12.50
C ILE A 275 27.82 -12.74 12.80
N GLU A 276 27.40 -13.87 13.41
CA GLU A 276 28.29 -15.01 13.68
C GLU A 276 28.99 -15.50 12.41
N ALA A 277 28.25 -15.58 11.30
CA ALA A 277 28.81 -15.97 10.02
C ALA A 277 29.89 -15.00 9.56
N LEU A 278 29.65 -13.68 9.62
CA LEU A 278 30.64 -12.65 9.27
C LEU A 278 31.87 -12.69 10.18
N GLU A 279 31.70 -12.87 11.49
CA GLU A 279 32.80 -12.99 12.45
C GLU A 279 33.67 -14.23 12.20
N SER A 280 33.07 -15.29 11.65
CA SER A 280 33.76 -16.52 11.28
C SER A 280 34.47 -16.47 9.92
N VAL A 281 34.22 -15.46 9.08
CA VAL A 281 34.87 -15.34 7.77
C VAL A 281 36.36 -15.10 7.94
N ASP A 282 37.16 -15.91 7.26
CA ASP A 282 38.62 -15.76 7.26
C ASP A 282 39.05 -14.37 6.75
N ARG A 283 40.06 -13.78 7.40
CA ARG A 283 40.53 -12.42 7.09
C ARG A 283 41.07 -12.30 5.66
N TYR A 284 41.69 -13.36 5.13
CA TYR A 284 42.16 -13.38 3.74
C TYR A 284 41.01 -13.49 2.75
N LEU A 285 39.92 -14.18 3.10
CA LEU A 285 38.70 -14.20 2.29
C LEU A 285 38.05 -12.81 2.23
N LEU A 286 38.02 -12.07 3.34
CA LEU A 286 37.57 -10.68 3.32
C LEU A 286 38.45 -9.82 2.40
N LEU A 287 39.78 -9.92 2.50
CA LEU A 287 40.68 -9.16 1.63
C LEU A 287 40.49 -9.52 0.14
N ALA A 288 40.36 -10.81 -0.18
CA ALA A 288 40.10 -11.27 -1.55
C ALA A 288 38.76 -10.75 -2.09
N ALA A 289 37.73 -10.66 -1.24
CA ALA A 289 36.45 -10.09 -1.61
C ALA A 289 36.54 -8.59 -1.93
N PHE A 290 37.34 -7.82 -1.17
CA PHE A 290 37.65 -6.42 -1.48
C PHE A 290 38.36 -6.28 -2.83
N GLU A 291 39.33 -7.16 -3.13
CA GLU A 291 40.04 -7.15 -4.42
C GLU A 291 39.09 -7.47 -5.59
N ALA A 292 38.28 -8.52 -5.45
CA ALA A 292 37.28 -8.91 -6.44
C ALA A 292 36.27 -7.78 -6.70
N ALA A 293 35.75 -7.13 -5.65
CA ALA A 293 34.85 -5.98 -5.80
C ALA A 293 35.47 -4.86 -6.63
N ARG A 294 36.76 -4.55 -6.42
CA ARG A 294 37.48 -3.49 -7.15
C ARG A 294 37.73 -3.86 -8.61
N GLU A 295 37.99 -5.13 -8.90
CA GLU A 295 38.11 -5.62 -10.27
C GLU A 295 36.74 -5.60 -10.99
N GLU A 296 35.69 -6.01 -10.29
CA GLU A 296 34.32 -6.03 -10.79
C GLU A 296 33.67 -4.63 -10.88
N GLY A 297 34.25 -3.62 -10.22
CA GLY A 297 33.72 -2.26 -10.20
C GLY A 297 32.51 -2.08 -9.27
N LEU A 298 32.35 -2.99 -8.31
CA LEU A 298 31.34 -2.96 -7.25
C LEU A 298 31.83 -2.11 -6.06
N TYR A 299 30.93 -1.83 -5.12
CA TYR A 299 31.33 -1.21 -3.85
C TYR A 299 32.11 -2.22 -3.01
N GLU A 300 33.17 -1.79 -2.34
CA GLU A 300 34.07 -2.70 -1.65
C GLU A 300 33.38 -3.50 -0.52
N THR A 301 32.31 -2.97 0.07
CA THR A 301 31.51 -3.63 1.11
C THR A 301 30.43 -4.57 0.57
N ASP A 302 30.15 -4.57 -0.74
CA ASP A 302 29.03 -5.33 -1.32
C ASP A 302 29.16 -6.84 -1.07
N TYR A 303 30.38 -7.39 -1.10
CA TYR A 303 30.59 -8.80 -0.83
C TYR A 303 30.31 -9.17 0.63
N ALA A 304 30.72 -8.33 1.59
CA ALA A 304 30.41 -8.55 3.00
C ALA A 304 28.89 -8.52 3.23
N MET A 305 28.19 -7.58 2.58
CA MET A 305 26.73 -7.50 2.60
C MET A 305 26.09 -8.74 1.97
N ARG A 306 26.61 -9.23 0.83
CA ARG A 306 26.12 -10.47 0.18
C ARG A 306 26.27 -11.71 1.07
N ILE A 307 27.40 -11.83 1.78
CA ILE A 307 27.62 -12.91 2.74
C ILE A 307 26.55 -12.83 3.84
N ALA A 308 26.43 -11.69 4.52
CA ALA A 308 25.46 -11.48 5.59
C ALA A 308 24.02 -11.76 5.11
N ALA A 309 23.63 -11.19 3.98
CA ALA A 309 22.29 -11.36 3.39
C ALA A 309 22.00 -12.83 3.05
N THR A 310 22.99 -13.57 2.56
CA THR A 310 22.83 -15.01 2.25
C THR A 310 22.53 -15.82 3.51
N PHE A 311 23.27 -15.58 4.60
CA PHE A 311 23.03 -16.26 5.87
C PHE A 311 21.72 -15.83 6.53
N ALA A 312 21.44 -14.53 6.56
CA ALA A 312 20.19 -13.98 7.08
C ALA A 312 18.99 -14.58 6.33
N ARG A 313 18.99 -14.58 4.99
CA ARG A 313 17.91 -15.13 4.18
C ARG A 313 17.67 -16.61 4.43
N LYS A 314 18.73 -17.42 4.49
CA LYS A 314 18.62 -18.87 4.76
C LYS A 314 18.05 -19.13 6.15
N SER A 315 18.57 -18.44 7.17
CA SER A 315 18.09 -18.60 8.55
C SER A 315 16.66 -18.10 8.73
N LEU A 316 16.32 -16.95 8.15
CA LEU A 316 14.97 -16.39 8.18
C LEU A 316 13.97 -17.34 7.53
N ALA A 317 14.28 -17.86 6.33
CA ALA A 317 13.43 -18.82 5.64
C ALA A 317 13.21 -20.11 6.44
N ALA A 318 14.24 -20.60 7.14
CA ALA A 318 14.11 -21.76 8.01
C ALA A 318 13.24 -21.46 9.25
N SER A 319 13.44 -20.30 9.90
CA SER A 319 12.71 -19.92 11.11
C SER A 319 11.23 -19.64 10.82
N LEU A 320 10.91 -18.94 9.74
CA LEU A 320 9.53 -18.65 9.33
C LEU A 320 8.74 -19.90 8.91
N ARG A 321 9.43 -21.02 8.64
CA ARG A 321 8.82 -22.29 8.23
C ARG A 321 8.91 -23.38 9.29
N LYS A 322 9.14 -23.02 10.56
CA LYS A 322 9.07 -23.97 11.68
C LYS A 322 7.69 -24.63 11.72
N VAL A 323 7.67 -25.96 11.88
CA VAL A 323 6.45 -26.78 11.82
C VAL A 323 5.40 -26.28 12.82
N ASP A 324 5.80 -26.09 14.08
CA ASP A 324 4.89 -25.63 15.15
C ASP A 324 4.24 -24.28 14.83
N PHE A 325 4.98 -23.35 14.22
CA PHE A 325 4.42 -22.05 13.80
C PHE A 325 3.44 -22.21 12.64
N VAL A 326 3.78 -23.05 11.66
CA VAL A 326 2.92 -23.30 10.51
C VAL A 326 1.60 -23.94 10.93
N GLU A 327 1.66 -24.95 11.81
CA GLU A 327 0.49 -25.68 12.29
C GLU A 327 -0.41 -24.80 13.16
N ASN A 328 0.16 -24.05 14.11
CA ASN A 328 -0.63 -23.33 15.12
C ASN A 328 -1.07 -21.93 14.72
N VAL A 329 -0.33 -21.24 13.83
CA VAL A 329 -0.60 -19.83 13.46
C VAL A 329 -0.90 -19.70 11.98
N LEU A 330 0.01 -20.17 11.11
CA LEU A 330 -0.10 -19.90 9.67
C LEU A 330 -1.31 -20.58 9.03
N ASN A 331 -1.66 -21.80 9.44
CA ASN A 331 -2.84 -22.50 8.93
C ASN A 331 -4.14 -21.79 9.29
N LYS A 332 -4.25 -21.24 10.50
CA LYS A 332 -5.40 -20.42 10.90
C LYS A 332 -5.49 -19.13 10.07
N LEU A 333 -4.37 -18.43 9.88
CA LEU A 333 -4.32 -17.25 9.02
C LEU A 333 -4.63 -17.55 7.54
N ARG A 334 -4.28 -18.75 7.05
CA ARG A 334 -4.68 -19.19 5.70
C ARG A 334 -6.18 -19.35 5.58
N ASN A 335 -6.86 -19.88 6.60
CA ASN A 335 -8.31 -19.95 6.63
C ASN A 335 -8.93 -18.53 6.60
N ALA A 336 -8.36 -17.59 7.37
CA ALA A 336 -8.75 -16.18 7.28
C ALA A 336 -8.54 -15.61 5.85
N GLY A 337 -7.40 -15.93 5.24
CA GLY A 337 -6.99 -15.50 3.90
C GLY A 337 -7.83 -16.07 2.77
N ALA A 338 -8.52 -17.20 2.99
CA ALA A 338 -9.41 -17.79 2.02
C ALA A 338 -10.66 -16.94 1.78
N VAL A 339 -11.12 -16.20 2.80
CA VAL A 339 -12.19 -15.20 2.67
C VAL A 339 -11.62 -13.99 1.94
N LYS A 340 -12.01 -13.85 0.67
CA LYS A 340 -11.53 -12.79 -0.21
C LYS A 340 -12.18 -11.47 0.15
N LEU A 341 -11.43 -10.64 0.86
CA LEU A 341 -11.90 -9.33 1.32
C LEU A 341 -11.21 -8.17 0.56
N TYR A 342 -9.91 -8.32 0.27
CA TYR A 342 -9.11 -7.28 -0.39
C TYR A 342 -9.03 -7.38 -1.93
N LEU A 343 -9.65 -8.41 -2.51
CA LEU A 343 -9.72 -8.60 -3.97
C LEU A 343 -11.02 -8.04 -4.57
N ASP A 344 -12.03 -7.77 -3.73
CA ASP A 344 -13.39 -7.46 -4.14
C ASP A 344 -13.74 -5.97 -3.96
N GLY A 345 -12.77 -5.07 -4.19
CA GLY A 345 -13.02 -3.62 -4.30
C GLY A 345 -12.87 -2.79 -3.02
N ILE A 346 -12.51 -3.41 -1.90
CA ILE A 346 -12.30 -2.68 -0.63
C ILE A 346 -10.91 -2.03 -0.61
N PRO A 347 -10.77 -0.76 -0.16
CA PRO A 347 -9.48 -0.07 -0.13
C PRO A 347 -8.43 -0.86 0.64
N ARG A 348 -7.23 -0.96 0.04
CA ARG A 348 -6.07 -1.56 0.70
C ARG A 348 -5.54 -0.61 1.78
N PRO A 349 -4.86 -1.13 2.81
CA PRO A 349 -4.17 -0.28 3.78
C PRO A 349 -3.21 0.68 3.07
N ALA A 350 -3.16 1.96 3.48
CA ALA A 350 -2.31 2.97 2.85
C ALA A 350 -0.81 2.58 2.81
N GLN A 351 -0.36 1.81 3.81
CA GLN A 351 1.01 1.29 3.88
C GLN A 351 1.31 0.23 2.80
N TYR A 352 0.30 -0.43 2.24
CA TYR A 352 0.48 -1.47 1.24
C TYR A 352 1.19 -0.93 0.00
N ASP A 353 0.76 0.24 -0.49
CA ASP A 353 1.34 0.86 -1.68
C ASP A 353 2.79 1.29 -1.44
N GLN A 354 3.11 1.77 -0.23
CA GLN A 354 4.48 2.09 0.18
C GLN A 354 5.36 0.84 0.21
N VAL A 355 4.90 -0.23 0.87
CA VAL A 355 5.66 -1.49 0.97
C VAL A 355 5.84 -2.13 -0.41
N GLN A 356 4.81 -2.13 -1.24
CA GLN A 356 4.89 -2.64 -2.62
C GLN A 356 5.91 -1.84 -3.43
N TRP A 357 5.93 -0.51 -3.25
CA TRP A 357 6.90 0.33 -3.91
C TRP A 357 8.33 0.06 -3.39
N ASP A 358 8.53 -0.02 -2.07
CA ASP A 358 9.84 -0.31 -1.46
C ASP A 358 10.38 -1.71 -1.83
N GLU A 359 9.51 -2.69 -2.11
CA GLU A 359 9.90 -4.00 -2.65
C GLU A 359 10.40 -3.89 -4.10
N GLN A 360 9.78 -3.00 -4.87
CA GLN A 360 10.01 -2.91 -6.31
C GLN A 360 11.06 -1.87 -6.71
N PHE A 361 11.26 -0.82 -5.90
CA PHE A 361 12.07 0.34 -6.23
C PHE A 361 12.99 0.75 -5.08
N GLU A 362 14.20 1.17 -5.43
CA GLU A 362 15.10 1.93 -4.56
C GLU A 362 14.97 3.42 -4.92
N ASP A 363 14.81 4.27 -3.91
CA ASP A 363 14.64 5.71 -4.09
C ASP A 363 15.91 6.41 -4.61
N GLY A 364 15.73 7.39 -5.50
CA GLY A 364 16.81 8.17 -6.10
C GLY A 364 17.66 8.94 -5.09
N SER A 365 17.05 9.46 -4.02
CA SER A 365 17.79 10.17 -2.96
C SER A 365 18.65 9.21 -2.14
N SER A 366 18.13 8.01 -1.85
CA SER A 366 18.89 6.95 -1.19
C SER A 366 20.08 6.53 -2.05
N LEU A 367 19.87 6.28 -3.35
CA LEU A 367 20.93 5.95 -4.30
C LEU A 367 22.00 7.04 -4.40
N ALA A 368 21.60 8.31 -4.41
CA ALA A 368 22.54 9.44 -4.47
C ALA A 368 23.36 9.58 -3.18
N SER A 369 22.71 9.44 -2.02
CA SER A 369 23.36 9.57 -0.70
C SER A 369 24.44 8.50 -0.47
N LEU A 370 24.20 7.28 -0.95
CA LEU A 370 25.12 6.15 -0.89
C LEU A 370 26.17 6.17 -2.01
N ALA A 371 26.11 7.17 -2.91
CA ALA A 371 26.95 7.25 -4.10
C ALA A 371 26.92 5.94 -4.92
N SER A 372 25.75 5.29 -4.97
CA SER A 372 25.54 4.00 -5.61
C SER A 372 25.90 4.08 -7.10
N PRO A 373 26.75 3.19 -7.63
CA PRO A 373 27.06 3.12 -9.06
C PRO A 373 25.82 3.04 -9.95
N LEU A 374 25.96 3.39 -11.23
CA LEU A 374 24.90 3.11 -12.21
C LEU A 374 24.67 1.61 -12.35
N ASP A 375 23.41 1.19 -12.44
CA ASP A 375 23.04 -0.21 -12.66
C ASP A 375 21.80 -0.34 -13.54
N ILE A 376 21.57 -1.55 -14.03
CA ILE A 376 20.37 -1.92 -14.75
C ILE A 376 19.13 -1.60 -13.92
N GLY A 377 18.10 -1.06 -14.58
CA GLY A 377 16.86 -0.66 -13.92
C GLY A 377 16.88 0.74 -13.32
N ASP A 378 18.00 1.48 -13.38
CA ASP A 378 18.01 2.90 -13.03
C ASP A 378 16.99 3.68 -13.88
N ILE A 379 16.15 4.45 -13.21
CA ILE A 379 15.15 5.33 -13.80
C ILE A 379 15.64 6.76 -13.70
N PHE A 380 15.61 7.45 -14.83
CA PHE A 380 16.02 8.83 -14.98
C PHE A 380 14.82 9.70 -15.33
N LYS A 381 14.74 10.84 -14.65
CA LYS A 381 13.77 11.89 -14.93
C LYS A 381 14.44 13.01 -15.72
N PHE A 382 13.88 13.31 -16.88
CA PHE A 382 14.38 14.31 -17.81
C PHE A 382 13.59 15.59 -17.64
N HIS A 383 14.32 16.69 -17.51
CA HIS A 383 13.79 18.04 -17.45
C HIS A 383 14.39 18.89 -18.58
N ASP A 384 13.60 19.82 -19.09
CA ASP A 384 14.05 20.74 -20.13
C ASP A 384 14.75 21.94 -19.49
N LEU A 385 16.07 22.04 -19.67
CA LEU A 385 16.85 23.18 -19.18
C LEU A 385 16.55 24.47 -19.96
N PHE A 386 15.87 24.39 -21.11
CA PHE A 386 15.59 25.52 -21.99
C PHE A 386 14.13 25.96 -22.02
N GLY A 387 13.26 25.31 -21.23
CA GLY A 387 11.85 25.68 -21.12
C GLY A 387 11.68 27.12 -20.60
N GLU A 388 10.61 27.79 -21.03
CA GLU A 388 10.24 29.10 -20.49
C GLU A 388 9.79 28.96 -19.03
N GLU A 389 10.23 29.86 -18.15
CA GLU A 389 9.73 29.95 -16.78
C GLU A 389 8.20 30.08 -16.81
N GLY A 390 7.49 29.07 -16.30
CA GLY A 390 6.03 29.01 -16.29
C GLY A 390 5.40 28.03 -17.29
N SER A 391 6.16 27.50 -18.26
CA SER A 391 5.68 26.37 -19.10
C SER A 391 5.82 25.05 -18.34
N GLN A 392 4.71 24.41 -17.97
CA GLN A 392 4.69 23.05 -17.43
C GLN A 392 5.09 22.04 -18.51
N VAL A 393 6.38 21.93 -18.82
CA VAL A 393 6.88 20.83 -19.64
C VAL A 393 6.75 19.55 -18.82
N LYS A 394 5.88 18.63 -19.26
CA LYS A 394 5.68 17.34 -18.60
C LYS A 394 7.01 16.58 -18.52
N ALA A 395 7.45 16.27 -17.30
CA ALA A 395 8.66 15.49 -17.07
C ALA A 395 8.59 14.14 -17.79
N ARG A 396 9.70 13.70 -18.36
CA ARG A 396 9.80 12.43 -19.09
C ARG A 396 10.66 11.45 -18.31
N TYR A 397 10.28 10.18 -18.32
CA TYR A 397 10.94 9.16 -17.53
C TYR A 397 11.51 8.10 -18.46
N PHE A 398 12.71 7.64 -18.14
CA PHE A 398 13.43 6.64 -18.91
C PHE A 398 14.08 5.62 -18.00
N ILE A 399 14.14 4.37 -18.45
CA ILE A 399 14.80 3.28 -17.72
C ILE A 399 16.03 2.80 -18.48
N LEU A 400 17.10 2.54 -17.75
CA LEU A 400 18.35 1.97 -18.25
C LEU A 400 18.25 0.44 -18.28
N LEU A 401 18.14 -0.12 -19.49
CA LEU A 401 18.07 -1.56 -19.72
C LEU A 401 19.26 -1.96 -20.58
N THR A 402 20.40 -2.22 -19.94
CA THR A 402 21.63 -2.66 -20.61
C THR A 402 22.35 -3.70 -19.75
N GLN A 403 23.36 -4.36 -20.31
CA GLN A 403 24.14 -5.36 -19.58
C GLN A 403 24.96 -4.68 -18.46
N ALA A 404 24.95 -5.28 -17.26
CA ALA A 404 25.65 -4.74 -16.10
C ALA A 404 27.18 -4.62 -16.30
N CYS A 405 27.78 -5.51 -17.11
CA CYS A 405 29.22 -5.47 -17.42
C CYS A 405 29.63 -4.20 -18.19
N ASP A 406 28.74 -3.65 -19.01
CA ASP A 406 28.93 -2.36 -19.70
C ASP A 406 28.81 -1.18 -18.73
N LEU A 407 28.03 -1.35 -17.66
CA LEU A 407 27.80 -0.36 -16.61
C LEU A 407 28.89 -0.34 -15.53
N SER A 408 29.73 -1.37 -15.44
CA SER A 408 30.82 -1.41 -14.46
C SER A 408 31.92 -0.40 -14.75
N VAL A 409 32.39 0.28 -13.71
CA VAL A 409 33.59 1.15 -13.73
C VAL A 409 34.72 0.42 -13.05
N ARG A 410 35.73 0.01 -13.81
CA ARG A 410 36.87 -0.79 -13.34
C ARG A 410 37.81 0.04 -12.46
N ALA A 411 38.76 -0.63 -11.78
CA ALA A 411 39.77 0.01 -10.93
C ALA A 411 40.60 1.13 -11.60
N ASN A 412 40.67 1.18 -12.94
CA ASN A 412 41.33 2.25 -13.68
C ASN A 412 40.42 3.47 -13.93
N GLY A 413 39.15 3.46 -13.52
CA GLY A 413 38.15 4.50 -13.78
C GLY A 413 37.64 4.54 -15.22
N ARG A 414 37.78 3.45 -15.99
CA ARG A 414 37.16 3.25 -17.31
C ARG A 414 36.11 2.16 -17.25
N ARG A 415 35.21 2.17 -18.23
CA ARG A 415 34.25 1.10 -18.49
C ARG A 415 34.93 0.04 -19.37
N SER A 416 34.49 -1.21 -19.26
CA SER A 416 35.11 -2.36 -19.96
C SER A 416 35.23 -2.16 -21.48
N ASN A 417 34.25 -1.49 -22.08
CA ASN A 417 34.12 -1.32 -23.54
C ASN A 417 34.29 0.14 -24.00
N ASP A 418 34.89 1.02 -23.18
CA ASP A 418 35.03 2.46 -23.45
C ASP A 418 33.71 3.11 -23.94
N LEU A 419 32.60 2.68 -23.33
CA LEU A 419 31.26 3.08 -23.70
C LEU A 419 31.06 4.60 -23.50
N THR A 420 30.74 5.31 -24.58
CA THR A 420 30.50 6.77 -24.56
C THR A 420 29.02 7.14 -24.53
N ARG A 421 28.15 6.23 -24.98
CA ARG A 421 26.69 6.42 -25.02
C ARG A 421 25.96 5.15 -24.61
N VAL A 422 24.79 5.32 -23.98
CA VAL A 422 23.87 4.24 -23.64
C VAL A 422 22.49 4.52 -24.21
N VAL A 423 21.70 3.45 -24.37
CA VAL A 423 20.30 3.55 -24.76
C VAL A 423 19.42 3.55 -23.52
N LEU A 424 18.52 4.53 -23.42
CA LEU A 424 17.46 4.51 -22.43
C LEU A 424 16.11 4.25 -23.10
N THR A 425 15.24 3.51 -22.41
CA THR A 425 13.90 3.15 -22.89
C THR A 425 12.84 4.01 -22.19
N GLU A 426 11.89 4.56 -22.94
CA GLU A 426 10.90 5.49 -22.39
C GLU A 426 9.86 4.79 -21.50
N LEU A 427 9.46 5.46 -20.41
CA LEU A 427 8.35 5.07 -19.54
C LEU A 427 7.15 5.99 -19.80
N LYS A 428 5.95 5.41 -19.89
CA LYS A 428 4.69 6.15 -20.04
C LYS A 428 3.62 5.64 -19.07
N PRO A 429 2.76 6.52 -18.53
CA PRO A 429 1.59 6.06 -17.79
C PRO A 429 0.69 5.23 -18.72
N ALA A 430 0.04 4.21 -18.17
CA ALA A 430 -0.93 3.42 -18.91
C ALA A 430 -2.12 4.30 -19.33
N ALA A 431 -2.45 4.26 -20.62
CA ALA A 431 -3.62 4.95 -21.14
C ALA A 431 -4.90 4.19 -20.78
N ARG A 432 -5.94 4.94 -20.39
CA ARG A 432 -7.30 4.41 -20.25
C ARG A 432 -8.06 4.49 -21.58
N ASP A 433 -9.04 3.63 -21.75
CA ASP A 433 -10.08 3.76 -22.78
C ASP A 433 -11.18 4.72 -22.32
N ASP A 434 -12.19 4.91 -23.18
CA ASP A 434 -13.29 5.85 -22.94
C ASP A 434 -14.21 5.35 -21.80
N GLU A 435 -14.20 4.04 -21.53
CA GLU A 435 -14.87 3.40 -20.40
C GLU A 435 -14.06 3.47 -19.08
N GLY A 436 -12.86 4.06 -19.10
CA GLY A 436 -12.01 4.25 -17.92
C GLY A 436 -11.16 3.03 -17.53
N ALA A 437 -11.19 1.95 -18.29
CA ALA A 437 -10.34 0.77 -18.11
C ALA A 437 -8.97 0.95 -18.78
N TYR A 438 -7.94 0.25 -18.27
CA TYR A 438 -6.60 0.34 -18.86
C TYR A 438 -6.52 -0.47 -20.15
N ARG A 439 -6.09 0.18 -21.25
CA ARG A 439 -5.91 -0.48 -22.55
C ARG A 439 -4.96 -1.69 -22.43
N PRO A 440 -5.18 -2.80 -23.15
CA PRO A 440 -4.33 -3.99 -23.05
C PRO A 440 -2.86 -3.69 -23.41
N LEU A 441 -1.94 -4.50 -22.89
CA LEU A 441 -0.51 -4.39 -23.20
C LEU A 441 -0.26 -4.71 -24.67
N LYS A 442 0.46 -3.81 -25.36
CA LYS A 442 0.98 -4.09 -26.70
C LYS A 442 2.20 -4.98 -26.64
N SER A 443 2.52 -5.66 -27.74
CA SER A 443 3.67 -6.57 -27.81
C SER A 443 5.03 -5.89 -27.59
N ASN A 444 5.11 -4.57 -27.69
CA ASN A 444 6.29 -3.73 -27.44
C ASN A 444 6.23 -3.01 -26.08
N GLN A 445 5.37 -3.47 -25.16
CA GLN A 445 5.19 -2.88 -23.84
C GLN A 445 5.35 -3.92 -22.73
N ALA A 446 5.83 -3.47 -21.57
CA ALA A 446 5.80 -4.24 -20.34
C ALA A 446 5.27 -3.38 -19.19
N ASN A 447 4.55 -4.00 -18.26
CA ASN A 447 4.02 -3.31 -17.09
C ASN A 447 5.14 -3.14 -16.06
N LEU A 448 5.31 -1.92 -15.56
CA LEU A 448 6.24 -1.59 -14.49
C LEU A 448 5.52 -1.48 -13.14
N GLY A 449 4.21 -1.23 -13.12
CA GLY A 449 3.48 -0.97 -11.86
C GLY A 449 3.42 0.52 -11.51
N PRO A 450 2.90 0.88 -10.33
CA PRO A 450 2.75 2.27 -9.92
C PRO A 450 4.13 2.89 -9.60
N LEU A 451 4.36 4.10 -10.10
CA LEU A 451 5.51 4.92 -9.68
C LEU A 451 5.04 5.92 -8.64
N MET A 452 5.76 6.04 -7.52
CA MET A 452 5.45 7.03 -6.49
C MET A 452 5.45 8.47 -7.02
N GLY A 453 4.57 9.29 -6.46
CA GLY A 453 4.40 10.69 -6.83
C GLY A 453 3.49 10.93 -8.04
N PHE A 454 2.81 9.90 -8.56
CA PHE A 454 1.83 10.00 -9.63
C PHE A 454 0.47 9.44 -9.21
N GLU A 455 -0.59 9.84 -9.92
CA GLU A 455 -1.91 9.19 -9.81
C GLU A 455 -1.76 7.66 -9.93
N SER A 456 -2.65 6.93 -9.25
CA SER A 456 -2.60 5.49 -8.92
C SER A 456 -2.59 4.50 -10.10
N GLY A 457 -2.22 4.94 -11.30
CA GLY A 457 -2.12 4.12 -12.50
C GLY A 457 -0.76 3.45 -12.71
N PRO A 458 -0.74 2.28 -13.36
CA PRO A 458 0.50 1.61 -13.69
C PRO A 458 1.27 2.35 -14.79
N TRP A 459 2.58 2.32 -14.69
CA TRP A 459 3.50 2.77 -15.73
C TRP A 459 3.94 1.61 -16.62
N ARG A 460 4.27 1.93 -17.86
CA ARG A 460 4.65 0.96 -18.88
C ARG A 460 5.96 1.33 -19.55
N VAL A 461 6.84 0.35 -19.68
CA VAL A 461 8.06 0.43 -20.49
C VAL A 461 7.66 0.36 -21.96
N GLN A 462 8.19 1.27 -22.78
CA GLN A 462 7.91 1.36 -24.22
C GLN A 462 9.13 0.88 -25.01
N PHE A 463 9.25 -0.42 -25.30
CA PHE A 463 10.45 -0.99 -25.91
C PHE A 463 10.81 -0.41 -27.29
N ALA A 464 9.82 0.14 -28.01
CA ALA A 464 10.04 0.80 -29.30
C ALA A 464 10.45 2.28 -29.19
N SER A 465 10.41 2.89 -28.00
CA SER A 465 10.74 4.30 -27.78
C SER A 465 12.05 4.39 -27.00
N GLN A 466 13.13 4.67 -27.70
CA GLN A 466 14.49 4.67 -27.17
C GLN A 466 15.25 5.94 -27.53
N ILE A 467 16.13 6.37 -26.63
CA ILE A 467 17.01 7.53 -26.85
C ILE A 467 18.45 7.18 -26.51
N TRP A 468 19.39 7.76 -27.24
CA TRP A 468 20.82 7.67 -26.95
C TRP A 468 21.24 8.81 -26.05
N VAL A 469 21.98 8.49 -24.99
CA VAL A 469 22.38 9.43 -23.95
C VAL A 469 23.88 9.30 -23.69
N PRO A 470 24.63 10.41 -23.60
CA PRO A 470 26.04 10.37 -23.22
C PRO A 470 26.21 9.80 -21.81
N VAL A 471 27.15 8.87 -21.66
CA VAL A 471 27.48 8.26 -20.37
C VAL A 471 27.95 9.31 -19.36
N LEU A 472 28.61 10.38 -19.82
CA LEU A 472 29.02 11.50 -18.98
C LEU A 472 27.84 12.13 -18.20
N ALA A 473 26.65 12.20 -18.80
CA ALA A 473 25.47 12.73 -18.14
C ALA A 473 24.99 11.82 -17.00
N LEU A 474 24.94 10.51 -17.25
CA LEU A 474 24.48 9.55 -16.23
C LEU A 474 25.52 9.38 -15.11
N ASP A 475 26.81 9.37 -15.45
CA ASP A 475 27.89 9.32 -14.46
C ASP A 475 27.87 10.55 -13.55
N ALA A 476 27.49 11.73 -14.08
CA ALA A 476 27.36 12.94 -13.29
C ALA A 476 26.24 12.84 -12.23
N CYS A 477 25.18 12.05 -12.47
CA CYS A 477 24.18 11.75 -11.44
C CYS A 477 24.76 10.98 -10.25
N VAL A 478 25.77 10.14 -10.48
CA VAL A 478 26.44 9.36 -9.42
C VAL A 478 27.42 10.23 -8.64
N THR A 479 28.20 11.06 -9.33
CA THR A 479 29.29 11.81 -8.69
C THR A 479 28.85 13.11 -8.00
N SER A 480 27.69 13.67 -8.37
CA SER A 480 27.16 14.91 -7.77
C SER A 480 26.71 14.76 -6.32
N GLY A 481 26.40 13.54 -5.88
CA GLY A 481 25.92 13.24 -4.52
C GLY A 481 24.47 13.62 -4.24
N ASN A 482 23.79 14.29 -5.17
CA ASN A 482 22.37 14.67 -5.05
C ASN A 482 21.49 14.09 -6.19
N GLY A 483 22.07 13.25 -7.06
CA GLY A 483 21.34 12.59 -8.15
C GLY A 483 21.15 13.44 -9.41
N HIS A 484 21.43 14.74 -9.37
CA HIS A 484 21.37 15.60 -10.55
C HIS A 484 22.64 15.46 -11.40
N ALA A 485 22.50 15.46 -12.71
CA ALA A 485 23.63 15.35 -13.63
C ALA A 485 24.40 16.66 -13.78
N VAL A 486 25.20 16.96 -12.77
CA VAL A 486 26.01 18.18 -12.70
C VAL A 486 27.46 17.81 -12.45
N ILE A 487 28.37 18.39 -13.24
CA ILE A 487 29.81 18.22 -13.01
C ILE A 487 30.60 19.50 -13.28
N SER A 488 31.44 19.89 -12.31
CA SER A 488 32.47 20.91 -12.50
C SER A 488 33.88 20.31 -12.50
N SER A 489 34.78 20.99 -13.21
CA SER A 489 36.22 20.69 -13.16
C SER A 489 36.88 20.93 -11.80
N THR A 490 36.22 21.67 -10.91
CA THR A 490 36.74 22.07 -9.59
C THR A 490 36.12 21.29 -8.42
N ASP A 491 35.06 20.51 -8.66
CA ASP A 491 34.33 19.84 -7.58
C ASP A 491 35.16 18.74 -6.93
N VAL A 492 35.14 18.68 -5.60
CA VAL A 492 35.78 17.59 -4.86
C VAL A 492 34.90 16.35 -4.98
N ALA A 493 35.49 15.20 -5.32
CA ALA A 493 34.77 13.93 -5.36
C ALA A 493 34.13 13.62 -3.99
N ASN A 494 32.89 13.16 -3.98
CA ASN A 494 32.26 12.64 -2.77
C ASN A 494 33.13 11.51 -2.19
N LYS A 495 33.46 11.59 -0.89
CA LYS A 495 34.31 10.61 -0.20
C LYS A 495 33.65 9.23 -0.09
N ALA A 496 32.32 9.16 -0.21
CA ALA A 496 31.59 7.90 -0.22
C ALA A 496 31.73 7.12 -1.54
N LEU A 497 32.24 7.73 -2.62
CA LEU A 497 32.42 7.04 -3.90
C LEU A 497 33.44 5.89 -3.79
N PRO A 498 33.20 4.75 -4.46
CA PRO A 498 34.20 3.69 -4.63
C PRO A 498 35.50 4.22 -5.22
N GLY A 499 36.62 3.54 -4.95
CA GLY A 499 37.92 3.96 -5.48
C GLY A 499 37.98 4.05 -7.01
N SER A 500 37.24 3.18 -7.71
CA SER A 500 37.08 3.22 -9.17
C SER A 500 36.34 4.48 -9.65
N TRP A 501 35.30 4.88 -8.94
CA TRP A 501 34.49 6.07 -9.24
C TRP A 501 35.21 7.38 -8.91
N ILE A 502 36.04 7.43 -7.87
CA ILE A 502 36.92 8.59 -7.61
C ILE A 502 37.86 8.83 -8.81
N ARG A 503 38.40 7.75 -9.39
CA ARG A 503 39.25 7.83 -10.59
C ARG A 503 38.43 8.22 -11.82
N ARG A 504 37.20 7.73 -11.96
CA ARG A 504 36.27 8.14 -13.03
C ARG A 504 35.94 9.62 -12.93
N HIS A 505 35.63 10.14 -11.75
CA HIS A 505 35.37 11.58 -11.52
C HIS A 505 36.53 12.44 -12.01
N LYS A 506 37.78 12.10 -11.67
CA LYS A 506 38.97 12.82 -12.17
C LYS A 506 39.06 12.83 -13.70
N LYS A 507 38.69 11.71 -14.36
CA LYS A 507 38.65 11.62 -15.82
C LYS A 507 37.53 12.47 -16.40
N MET A 508 36.35 12.44 -15.81
CA MET A 508 35.22 13.29 -16.21
C MET A 508 35.59 14.77 -16.06
N GLN A 509 36.31 15.18 -15.01
CA GLN A 509 36.79 16.56 -14.86
C GLN A 509 37.79 16.98 -15.94
N ALA A 510 38.62 16.06 -16.44
CA ALA A 510 39.49 16.33 -17.57
C ALA A 510 38.69 16.45 -18.89
N GLU A 511 37.69 15.58 -19.07
CA GLU A 511 36.75 15.61 -20.20
C GLU A 511 35.95 16.93 -20.23
N VAL A 512 35.42 17.36 -19.10
CA VAL A 512 34.71 18.65 -18.93
C VAL A 512 35.61 19.82 -19.29
N ARG A 513 36.86 19.84 -18.82
CA ARG A 513 37.83 20.91 -19.19
C ARG A 513 38.04 20.98 -20.70
N LYS A 514 38.17 19.84 -21.37
CA LYS A 514 38.32 19.77 -22.81
C LYS A 514 37.08 20.32 -23.52
N LEU A 515 35.89 19.82 -23.18
CA LEU A 515 34.61 20.21 -23.78
C LEU A 515 34.31 21.71 -23.57
N VAL A 516 34.57 22.25 -22.38
CA VAL A 516 34.39 23.68 -22.09
C VAL A 516 35.35 24.54 -22.91
N ASN A 517 36.60 24.11 -23.09
CA ASN A 517 37.56 24.85 -23.92
C ASN A 517 37.16 24.85 -25.40
N GLU A 518 36.69 23.72 -25.92
CA GLU A 518 36.14 23.64 -27.29
C GLU A 518 34.91 24.54 -27.44
N PHE A 519 34.00 24.52 -26.45
CA PHE A 519 32.84 25.41 -26.41
C PHE A 519 33.23 26.89 -26.40
N ARG A 520 34.23 27.31 -25.60
CA ARG A 520 34.69 28.72 -25.55
C ARG A 520 35.15 29.22 -26.91
N GLY A 521 35.86 28.40 -27.68
CA GLY A 521 36.29 28.74 -29.03
C GLY A 521 35.09 29.06 -29.93
N MET A 522 34.07 28.21 -29.93
CA MET A 522 32.85 28.44 -30.71
C MET A 522 31.97 29.57 -30.18
N ASP A 523 31.87 29.71 -28.86
CA ASP A 523 31.06 30.75 -28.21
C ASP A 523 31.60 32.16 -28.48
N SER A 524 32.93 32.31 -28.59
CA SER A 524 33.56 33.58 -28.99
C SER A 524 33.18 34.01 -30.41
N VAL A 525 33.03 33.06 -31.35
CA VAL A 525 32.60 33.34 -32.72
C VAL A 525 31.13 33.76 -32.75
N LEU A 526 30.27 33.05 -32.00
CA LEU A 526 28.86 33.38 -31.90
C LEU A 526 28.61 34.72 -31.19
N GLY A 527 29.44 35.06 -30.20
CA GLY A 527 29.35 36.32 -29.47
C GLY A 527 29.76 37.56 -30.28
N ALA A 528 30.45 37.38 -31.42
CA ALA A 528 30.82 38.47 -32.33
C ALA A 528 29.69 38.88 -33.28
N ILE A 529 28.55 38.17 -33.28
CA ILE A 529 27.40 38.44 -34.14
C ILE A 529 26.45 39.41 -33.41
N GLU A 530 26.38 40.66 -33.89
CA GLU A 530 25.51 41.70 -33.34
C GLU A 530 24.10 41.66 -33.96
N GLY A 531 23.07 42.02 -33.18
CA GLY A 531 21.68 42.19 -33.66
C GLY A 531 20.83 40.93 -33.81
N GLU A 532 21.40 39.73 -33.60
CA GLU A 532 20.75 38.43 -33.87
C GLU A 532 20.63 37.54 -32.61
N GLU A 533 20.29 38.14 -31.46
CA GLU A 533 20.37 37.47 -30.14
C GLU A 533 19.59 36.15 -30.05
N ALA A 534 18.39 36.07 -30.64
CA ALA A 534 17.57 34.86 -30.63
C ALA A 534 18.24 33.72 -31.42
N ASN A 535 18.79 34.05 -32.60
CA ASN A 535 19.51 33.12 -33.46
C ASN A 535 20.84 32.68 -32.81
N VAL A 536 21.55 33.58 -32.15
CA VAL A 536 22.75 33.27 -31.36
C VAL A 536 22.43 32.32 -30.20
N ARG A 537 21.34 32.55 -29.47
CA ARG A 537 20.89 31.63 -28.41
C ARG A 537 20.55 30.24 -28.97
N GLN A 538 19.86 30.17 -30.11
CA GLN A 538 19.55 28.90 -30.75
C GLN A 538 20.83 28.18 -31.25
N ALA A 539 21.74 28.91 -31.88
CA ALA A 539 23.03 28.38 -32.33
C ALA A 539 23.85 27.82 -31.15
N ARG A 540 23.91 28.53 -30.01
CA ARG A 540 24.54 28.04 -28.78
C ARG A 540 23.96 26.71 -28.30
N ARG A 541 22.62 26.56 -28.36
CA ARG A 541 21.95 25.29 -28.01
C ARG A 541 22.36 24.16 -28.95
N HIS A 542 22.42 24.40 -30.26
CA HIS A 542 22.86 23.41 -31.25
C HIS A 542 24.34 23.02 -31.09
N VAL A 543 25.22 24.00 -30.85
CA VAL A 543 26.65 23.74 -30.59
C VAL A 543 26.83 22.92 -29.32
N THR A 544 26.13 23.29 -28.24
CA THR A 544 26.15 22.55 -26.97
C THR A 544 25.67 21.11 -27.17
N ALA A 545 24.55 20.94 -27.89
CA ALA A 545 23.99 19.63 -28.21
C ALA A 545 24.95 18.76 -29.03
N ALA A 546 25.60 19.34 -30.03
CA ALA A 546 26.57 18.63 -30.87
C ALA A 546 27.80 18.19 -30.07
N LEU A 547 28.37 19.08 -29.25
CA LEU A 547 29.54 18.77 -28.40
C LEU A 547 29.27 17.66 -27.40
N LEU A 548 28.11 17.71 -26.75
CA LEU A 548 27.78 16.81 -25.65
C LEU A 548 27.04 15.55 -26.11
N GLY A 549 26.69 15.45 -27.39
CA GLY A 549 25.85 14.37 -27.90
C GLY A 549 24.45 14.37 -27.30
N THR A 550 23.91 15.56 -27.03
CA THR A 550 22.58 15.78 -26.47
C THR A 550 21.64 16.38 -27.53
N ALA A 551 20.42 16.73 -27.15
CA ALA A 551 19.44 17.39 -28.02
C ALA A 551 19.42 18.90 -27.79
N ALA A 552 19.20 19.65 -28.88
CA ALA A 552 18.99 21.10 -28.84
C ALA A 552 17.54 21.50 -28.48
N GLN A 553 16.64 20.52 -28.38
CA GLN A 553 15.21 20.69 -28.14
C GLN A 553 14.69 19.66 -27.13
N SER A 554 13.51 19.93 -26.55
CA SER A 554 12.88 19.19 -25.45
C SER A 554 12.60 17.69 -25.70
N LYS A 555 12.70 17.22 -26.95
CA LYS A 555 12.50 15.80 -27.30
C LYS A 555 13.67 14.87 -26.95
N GLY A 556 14.82 15.39 -26.54
CA GLY A 556 15.94 14.57 -26.02
C GLY A 556 16.51 15.12 -24.72
N LEU A 557 17.69 14.61 -24.31
CA LEU A 557 18.43 15.17 -23.18
C LEU A 557 18.86 16.60 -23.52
N THR A 558 18.59 17.59 -22.67
CA THR A 558 19.12 18.95 -22.84
C THR A 558 20.35 19.15 -21.98
N ALA A 559 21.20 20.12 -22.30
CA ALA A 559 22.41 20.40 -21.54
C ALA A 559 22.83 21.87 -21.63
N LYS A 560 23.48 22.38 -20.58
CA LYS A 560 24.06 23.72 -20.51
C LYS A 560 25.53 23.64 -20.15
N ILE A 561 26.34 24.50 -20.78
CA ILE A 561 27.76 24.67 -20.45
C ILE A 561 27.93 26.06 -19.83
N ASP A 562 28.38 26.11 -18.57
CA ASP A 562 28.86 27.34 -17.94
C ASP A 562 30.38 27.42 -18.12
N ALA A 563 30.80 28.18 -19.14
CA ALA A 563 32.20 28.35 -19.47
C ALA A 563 32.99 29.11 -18.41
N LYS A 564 32.34 29.92 -17.56
CA LYS A 564 33.02 30.68 -16.49
C LYS A 564 33.35 29.77 -15.32
N LYS A 565 32.39 28.94 -14.91
CA LYS A 565 32.54 27.97 -13.81
C LYS A 565 33.20 26.65 -14.26
N VAL A 566 33.41 26.45 -15.56
CA VAL A 566 33.90 25.19 -16.14
C VAL A 566 33.04 24.03 -15.66
N LYS A 567 31.73 24.20 -15.86
CA LYS A 567 30.67 23.34 -15.35
C LYS A 567 29.74 22.93 -16.51
N ILE A 568 29.31 21.67 -16.50
CA ILE A 568 28.29 21.14 -17.40
C ILE A 568 27.11 20.67 -16.55
N GLU A 569 25.92 21.03 -16.99
CA GLU A 569 24.65 20.63 -16.40
C GLU A 569 23.81 19.93 -17.46
N PHE A 570 23.39 18.71 -17.18
CA PHE A 570 22.49 17.95 -18.05
C PHE A 570 21.09 17.96 -17.43
N GLY A 571 20.09 18.03 -18.30
CA GLY A 571 18.67 18.06 -17.93
C GLY A 571 18.14 16.70 -17.47
N VAL A 572 18.87 16.02 -16.59
CA VAL A 572 18.54 14.68 -16.10
C VAL A 572 18.89 14.53 -14.62
N GLU A 573 18.01 13.84 -13.91
CA GLU A 573 18.23 13.41 -12.53
C GLU A 573 17.92 11.93 -12.39
N ARG A 574 18.63 11.26 -11.48
CA ARG A 574 18.34 9.88 -11.12
C ARG A 574 17.14 9.86 -10.18
N PHE A 575 16.06 9.24 -10.63
CA PHE A 575 14.76 9.26 -9.94
C PHE A 575 14.56 8.07 -9.00
N ALA A 576 14.86 6.86 -9.48
CA ALA A 576 14.71 5.62 -8.73
C ALA A 576 15.53 4.51 -9.41
N ARG A 577 15.55 3.32 -8.84
CA ARG A 577 16.03 2.09 -9.49
C ARG A 577 15.04 0.98 -9.27
N VAL A 578 14.72 0.23 -10.31
CA VAL A 578 13.90 -0.98 -10.22
C VAL A 578 14.70 -2.14 -9.63
N SER A 579 14.09 -2.98 -8.80
CA SER A 579 14.70 -4.17 -8.22
C SER A 579 15.36 -5.06 -9.29
N ASP A 580 16.53 -5.62 -8.96
CA ASP A 580 17.39 -6.36 -9.90
C ASP A 580 16.65 -7.48 -10.65
N THR A 581 15.78 -8.23 -9.95
CA THR A 581 14.95 -9.28 -10.56
C THR A 581 14.05 -8.72 -11.66
N THR A 582 13.35 -7.62 -11.38
CA THR A 582 12.43 -6.98 -12.33
C THR A 582 13.21 -6.32 -13.47
N ALA A 583 14.31 -5.64 -13.17
CA ALA A 583 15.17 -5.00 -14.16
C ALA A 583 15.74 -6.01 -15.18
N ARG A 584 16.22 -7.17 -14.72
CA ARG A 584 16.68 -8.27 -15.60
C ARG A 584 15.56 -8.87 -16.44
N GLY A 585 14.37 -9.02 -15.85
CA GLY A 585 13.18 -9.45 -16.59
C GLY A 585 12.83 -8.48 -17.72
N LEU A 586 12.85 -7.17 -17.45
CA LEU A 586 12.60 -6.13 -18.44
C LEU A 586 13.66 -6.11 -19.54
N LEU A 587 14.94 -6.29 -19.21
CA LEU A 587 16.01 -6.41 -20.21
C LEU A 587 15.81 -7.66 -21.09
N SER A 588 15.43 -8.79 -20.51
CA SER A 588 15.12 -10.00 -21.29
C SER A 588 13.97 -9.75 -22.27
N LEU A 589 12.89 -9.09 -21.84
CA LEU A 589 11.76 -8.72 -22.69
C LEU A 589 12.18 -7.73 -23.79
N LEU A 590 13.06 -6.76 -23.49
CA LEU A 590 13.60 -5.84 -24.47
C LEU A 590 14.42 -6.59 -25.53
N LEU A 591 15.33 -7.48 -25.12
CA LEU A 591 16.15 -8.27 -26.04
C LEU A 591 15.27 -9.18 -26.90
N GLN A 592 14.25 -9.82 -26.32
CA GLN A 592 13.26 -10.60 -27.07
C GLN A 592 12.49 -9.74 -28.08
N HIS A 593 12.17 -8.49 -27.74
CA HIS A 593 11.52 -7.56 -28.66
C HIS A 593 12.45 -7.18 -29.81
N GLN A 594 13.73 -6.91 -29.53
CA GLN A 594 14.74 -6.56 -30.54
C GLN A 594 15.11 -7.74 -31.44
N SER A 595 15.00 -8.98 -30.95
CA SER A 595 15.31 -10.18 -31.72
C SER A 595 14.15 -10.72 -32.56
N ARG A 596 12.99 -10.05 -32.57
CA ARG A 596 11.83 -10.55 -33.33
C ARG A 596 12.12 -10.54 -34.83
N PRO A 597 11.85 -11.66 -35.54
CA PRO A 597 11.94 -11.64 -37.00
C PRO A 597 10.91 -10.65 -37.55
N ALA A 598 11.32 -9.85 -38.55
CA ALA A 598 10.47 -8.85 -39.17
C ALA A 598 9.29 -9.46 -39.96
N PHE A 599 9.41 -10.74 -40.32
CA PHE A 599 8.40 -11.53 -41.01
C PHE A 599 8.17 -12.81 -40.21
N ASP A 600 6.92 -13.11 -39.87
CA ASP A 600 6.52 -14.47 -39.51
C ASP A 600 6.81 -15.33 -40.74
N GLY A 601 7.96 -15.98 -40.75
CA GLY A 601 8.36 -16.85 -41.84
C GLY A 601 7.39 -18.01 -41.92
N LYS A 602 6.27 -17.83 -42.63
CA LYS A 602 5.58 -18.95 -43.26
C LYS A 602 6.62 -19.53 -44.21
N PRO A 603 7.14 -20.74 -43.95
CA PRO A 603 8.05 -21.36 -44.88
C PRO A 603 7.37 -21.42 -46.26
N LEU A 604 8.09 -21.02 -47.30
CA LEU A 604 7.67 -21.06 -48.71
C LEU A 604 7.30 -22.47 -49.22
N TYR A 605 7.28 -23.48 -48.35
CA TYR A 605 6.98 -24.88 -48.68
C TYR A 605 5.53 -25.29 -48.44
N ASP A 606 4.64 -24.40 -47.99
CA ASP A 606 3.18 -24.66 -47.98
C ASP A 606 2.50 -24.35 -49.33
N SER A 607 3.28 -24.08 -50.39
CA SER A 607 2.80 -24.06 -51.77
C SER A 607 3.37 -25.26 -52.52
N GLU A 608 2.79 -26.44 -52.31
CA GLU A 608 2.51 -27.47 -53.34
C GLU A 608 2.06 -28.77 -52.67
N ASN A 609 0.75 -28.99 -52.62
CA ASN A 609 0.15 -30.14 -53.27
C ASN A 609 -1.33 -29.87 -53.53
N VAL A 610 -1.57 -29.34 -54.73
CA VAL A 610 -2.82 -29.52 -55.45
C VAL A 610 -2.82 -30.96 -55.96
N SER A 611 -3.72 -31.78 -55.43
CA SER A 611 -4.52 -32.76 -56.17
C SER A 611 -5.61 -33.31 -55.26
#